data_AF-A0A2R6VZ12-F1
#
_entry.id   AF-A0A2R6VZ12-F1
#
_cell.length_a   1.000
_cell.length_b   1.000
_cell.length_c   1.000
_cell.angle_alpha   90.00
_cell.angle_beta   90.00
_cell.angle_gamma   90.00
#
_symmetry.space_group_name_H-M   'P 1'
#
loop_
_entity.id
_entity.type
_entity.pdbx_description
1 polymer ?
#
loop_
_entity_poly.entity_id
_entity_poly.type
_entity_poly.pdbx_seq_one_letter_code
_entity_poly.pdbx_strand_id
1 'polypeptide(L)' 'MGAPSDHVRKVIRRFDRSEVNKRFLVGCCLLHGAGGLGRVRRVWLQPEFPSKCSIEKLERLDAENKVLSSLNSWG' A
#
# COMPACT_ATOMS: atom_id res chain seq x y z
N MET A 1 -7.61 6.96 22.35
CA MET A 1 -8.77 7.45 21.58
C MET A 1 -9.12 6.42 20.52
N GLY A 2 -10.17 5.65 20.73
CA GLY A 2 -10.57 4.55 19.86
C GLY A 2 -11.33 5.05 18.63
N ALA A 3 -10.78 4.80 17.44
CA ALA A 3 -11.53 4.94 16.19
C ALA A 3 -12.34 3.66 15.95
N PRO A 4 -13.58 3.74 15.41
CA PRO A 4 -14.36 2.55 15.11
C PRO A 4 -13.57 1.64 14.16
N SER A 5 -13.57 0.34 14.44
CA SER A 5 -12.77 -0.68 13.72
C SER A 5 -12.89 -0.54 12.20
N ASP A 6 -14.06 -0.16 11.69
CA ASP A 6 -14.33 0.02 10.26
C ASP A 6 -13.57 1.20 9.63
N HIS A 7 -13.39 2.30 10.36
CA HIS A 7 -12.61 3.44 9.88
C HIS A 7 -11.11 3.10 9.82
N VAL A 8 -10.59 2.44 10.86
CA VAL A 8 -9.21 1.95 10.89
C VAL A 8 -8.99 0.93 9.75
N ARG A 9 -9.96 0.05 9.51
CA ARG A 9 -9.89 -0.97 8.45
C ARG A 9 -9.89 -0.35 7.05
N LYS A 10 -10.64 0.73 6.82
CA LYS A 10 -10.57 1.49 5.55
C LYS A 10 -9.21 2.14 5.35
N VAL A 11 -8.59 2.68 6.40
CA VAL A 11 -7.25 3.30 6.30
C VAL A 11 -6.18 2.24 6.01
N ILE A 12 -6.19 1.10 6.72
CA ILE A 12 -5.23 0.01 6.50
C ILE A 12 -5.36 -0.58 5.09
N ARG A 13 -6.57 -0.56 4.50
CA ARG A 13 -6.85 -1.18 3.19
C ARG A 13 -6.59 -0.31 1.95
N ARG A 14 -6.13 0.93 2.11
CA ARG A 14 -5.85 1.84 0.98
C ARG A 14 -4.52 1.50 0.32
N PHE A 15 -4.60 0.64 -0.70
CA PHE A 15 -3.45 0.31 -1.55
C PHE A 15 -2.93 1.51 -2.35
N ASP A 16 -3.81 2.44 -2.71
CA ASP A 16 -3.52 3.65 -3.48
C ASP A 16 -2.97 4.81 -2.63
N ARG A 17 -3.19 4.80 -1.31
CA ARG A 17 -2.73 5.84 -0.37
C ARG A 17 -2.06 5.25 0.87
N SER A 18 -1.03 4.42 0.64
CA SER A 18 -0.35 3.72 1.74
C SER A 18 0.62 4.58 2.53
N GLU A 19 1.02 5.74 2.03
CA GLU A 19 1.78 6.77 2.77
C GLU A 19 1.05 7.25 4.03
N VAL A 20 -0.29 7.16 4.06
CA VAL A 20 -1.10 7.57 5.22
C VAL A 20 -0.90 6.64 6.42
N ASN A 21 -0.48 5.38 6.19
CA ASN A 21 -0.36 4.38 7.25
C ASN A 21 1.03 3.70 7.35
N LYS A 22 1.91 3.89 6.36
CA LYS A 22 3.29 3.39 6.36
C LYS A 22 4.27 4.56 6.45
N ARG A 23 4.92 4.70 7.60
CA ARG A 23 5.81 5.84 7.92
C ARG A 23 7.05 5.94 7.01
N PHE A 24 7.48 4.83 6.43
CA PHE A 24 8.65 4.78 5.55
C PHE A 24 8.36 5.19 4.09
N LEU A 25 7.12 5.55 3.78
CA LEU A 25 6.71 6.03 2.45
C LEU A 25 6.50 7.54 2.47
N VAL A 26 7.07 8.23 1.49
CA VAL A 26 6.85 9.69 1.27
C VAL A 26 5.83 9.96 0.17
N GLY A 27 5.44 8.94 -0.61
CA GLY A 27 4.41 9.06 -1.63
C GLY A 27 3.96 7.71 -2.17
N CYS A 28 2.79 7.72 -2.81
CA CYS A 28 2.18 6.59 -3.48
C CYS A 28 1.42 7.07 -4.72
N CYS A 29 1.54 6.35 -5.83
CA CYS A 29 0.80 6.60 -7.05
C CYS A 29 0.35 5.28 -7.65
N LEU A 30 -0.94 5.17 -7.98
CA LEU A 30 -1.49 4.00 -8.66
C LEU A 30 -1.09 4.07 -10.14
N LEU A 31 -0.40 3.04 -10.63
CA LEU A 31 0.03 2.93 -12.03
C LEU A 31 -1.02 2.19 -12.87
N HIS A 32 -1.70 1.20 -12.29
CA HIS A 32 -2.65 0.37 -13.03
C HIS A 32 -3.77 -0.22 -12.14
N GLY A 33 -4.96 -0.30 -12.71
CA GLY A 33 -6.15 -0.97 -12.15
C GLY A 33 -7.12 -0.01 -11.43
N ALA A 34 -8.39 -0.39 -11.39
CA ALA A 34 -9.44 0.29 -10.63
C ALA A 34 -10.17 -0.73 -9.75
N GLY A 35 -9.83 -0.77 -8.45
CA GLY A 35 -10.35 -1.76 -7.49
C GLY A 35 -9.70 -3.16 -7.57
N GLY A 36 -9.80 -3.93 -6.48
CA GLY A 36 -9.46 -5.38 -6.47
C GLY A 36 -7.97 -5.75 -6.52
N LEU A 37 -7.72 -7.03 -6.84
CA LEU A 37 -6.39 -7.65 -7.07
C LEU A 37 -5.78 -7.19 -8.40
N GLY A 38 -4.47 -7.39 -8.56
CA GLY A 38 -3.76 -7.05 -9.80
C GLY A 38 -3.44 -5.57 -9.97
N ARG A 39 -3.83 -4.71 -9.02
CA ARG A 39 -3.45 -3.30 -9.00
C ARG A 39 -1.95 -3.14 -8.86
N VAL A 40 -1.39 -2.17 -9.59
CA VAL A 40 0.04 -1.84 -9.53
C VAL A 40 0.20 -0.42 -9.07
N ARG A 41 1.13 -0.19 -8.15
CA ARG A 41 1.49 1.14 -7.63
C ARG A 41 2.98 1.38 -7.69
N ARG A 42 3.35 2.65 -7.74
CA ARG A 42 4.70 3.12 -7.41
C ARG A 42 4.63 3.78 -6.05
N VAL A 43 5.56 3.43 -5.17
CA VAL A 43 5.75 4.09 -3.88
C VAL A 43 7.13 4.71 -3.83
N TRP A 44 7.27 5.82 -3.11
CA TRP A 44 8.55 6.47 -2.86
C TRP A 44 8.93 6.28 -1.41
N LEU A 45 10.17 5.86 -1.18
CA LEU A 45 10.70 5.63 0.16
C LEU A 45 11.28 6.93 0.72
N GLN A 46 11.38 7.01 2.04
CA GLN A 46 12.10 8.12 2.68
C GLN A 46 13.58 8.16 2.22
N PRO A 47 14.24 9.33 2.24
CA PRO A 47 15.60 9.50 1.70
C PRO A 47 16.68 8.62 2.33
N GLU A 48 16.49 8.19 3.58
CA GLU A 48 17.35 7.27 4.34
C GLU A 48 17.41 5.86 3.75
N PHE A 49 16.49 5.50 2.86
CA PHE A 49 16.54 4.23 2.15
C PHE A 49 17.48 4.32 0.93
N PRO A 50 18.29 3.27 0.67
CA PRO A 50 19.15 3.22 -0.50
C PRO A 50 18.35 3.21 -1.80
N SER A 51 17.20 2.54 -1.83
CA SER A 51 16.25 2.58 -2.94
C SER A 51 15.31 3.77 -2.80
N LYS A 52 15.11 4.54 -3.88
CA LYS A 52 14.24 5.73 -3.86
C LYS A 52 12.77 5.43 -4.14
N CYS A 53 12.45 4.30 -4.74
CA CYS A 53 11.08 3.90 -5.02
C CYS A 53 10.91 2.37 -5.06
N SER A 54 9.66 1.90 -5.08
CA SER A 54 9.28 0.50 -5.35
C SER A 54 8.06 0.46 -6.26
N ILE A 55 8.04 -0.48 -7.21
CA ILE A 55 6.84 -0.86 -7.96
C ILE A 55 6.27 -2.11 -7.33
N GLU A 56 5.01 -2.04 -6.92
CA GLU A 56 4.35 -3.06 -6.12
C GLU A 56 3.04 -3.49 -6.77
N LYS A 57 2.79 -4.80 -6.83
CA LYS A 57 1.53 -5.38 -7.31
C LYS A 57 0.73 -5.96 -6.16
N LEU A 58 -0.58 -5.71 -6.15
CA LEU A 58 -1.51 -6.23 -5.16
C LEU A 58 -1.91 -7.67 -5.49
N GLU A 59 -1.32 -8.63 -4.79
CA GLU A 59 -1.53 -10.06 -5.05
C GLU A 59 -2.59 -10.67 -4.12
N ARG A 60 -2.85 -10.07 -2.96
CA ARG A 60 -3.87 -10.55 -2.03
C ARG A 60 -4.65 -9.42 -1.36
N LEU A 61 -5.97 -9.53 -1.40
CA LEU A 61 -6.93 -8.62 -0.79
C LEU A 61 -7.93 -9.47 0.01
N ASP A 62 -7.67 -9.66 1.30
CA ASP A 62 -8.60 -10.39 2.15
C ASP A 62 -9.57 -9.43 2.84
N ALA A 63 -10.86 -9.53 2.45
CA ALA A 63 -11.94 -8.73 2.99
C ALA A 63 -12.26 -9.07 4.46
N GLU A 64 -11.85 -10.23 4.95
CA GLU A 64 -12.09 -10.73 6.31
C GLU A 64 -10.80 -10.70 7.16
N ASN A 65 -9.67 -11.20 6.67
CA ASN A 65 -8.43 -11.33 7.47
C ASN A 65 -7.49 -10.11 7.51
N LYS A 66 -7.90 -8.94 7.01
CA LYS A 66 -7.13 -7.67 7.10
C LYS A 66 -5.71 -7.73 6.49
N VAL A 67 -5.37 -8.72 5.66
CA VAL A 67 -4.05 -8.82 5.04
C VAL A 67 -4.06 -8.23 3.63
N LEU A 68 -3.18 -7.25 3.42
CA LEU A 68 -2.74 -6.78 2.11
C LEU A 68 -1.30 -7.22 1.91
N SER A 69 -1.02 -7.94 0.83
CA SER A 69 0.35 -8.33 0.45
C SER A 69 0.70 -7.73 -0.89
N SER A 70 1.87 -7.12 -0.96
CA SER A 70 2.48 -6.61 -2.19
C SER A 70 3.82 -7.30 -2.40
N LEU A 71 4.08 -7.73 -3.64
CA LEU A 71 5.38 -8.26 -4.03
C LEU A 71 6.22 -7.12 -4.61
N ASN A 72 7.46 -7.04 -4.14
CA ASN A 72 8.45 -6.09 -4.62
C ASN A 72 9.33 -6.85 -5.62
N SER A 73 9.24 -6.54 -6.91
CA SER A 73 10.20 -7.03 -7.90
C SER A 73 11.26 -5.97 -8.12
N TRP A 74 12.44 -6.19 -7.56
CA TRP A 74 13.67 -5.50 -7.94
C TRP A 74 14.71 -6.57 -8.26
N GLY A 75 15.35 -6.43 -9.42
CA GLY A 75 16.66 -7.01 -9.66
C GLY A 75 17.73 -6.19 -8.96
#